data_AF-A0A2M7Q5D0-F1
#
_entry.id   AF-A0A2M7Q5D0-F1
#
_cell.length_a   1.000
_cell.length_b   1.000
_cell.length_c   1.000
_cell.angle_alpha   90.00
_cell.angle_beta   90.00
_cell.angle_gamma   90.00
#
_symmetry.space_group_name_H-M   'P 1'
#
loop_
_entity.id
_entity.type
_entity.pdbx_description
1 polymer ?
#
loop_
_entity_poly.entity_id
_entity_poly.type
_entity_poly.pdbx_seq_one_letter_code
_entity_poly.pdbx_strand_id
1 'polypeptide(L)' 'MKIFTHRGWSAGNNENTLRAFKKSVTYGADGVEFDIRYGVDKKTFICAHDQVLNDSELTFE' A
#
# COMPACT_ATOMS: atom_id res chain seq x y z
N MET A 1 -17.68 -14.76 -5.47
CA MET A 1 -17.34 -13.32 -5.38
C MET A 1 -15.90 -13.23 -4.90
N LYS A 2 -15.05 -12.40 -5.51
CA LYS A 2 -13.70 -12.14 -5.00
C LYS A 2 -13.69 -10.84 -4.20
N ILE A 3 -13.05 -10.83 -3.04
CA ILE A 3 -12.95 -9.65 -2.15
C ILE A 3 -11.53 -9.12 -2.15
N PHE A 4 -11.37 -7.87 -2.55
CA PHE A 4 -10.10 -7.16 -2.54
C PHE A 4 -10.15 -6.04 -1.51
N THR A 5 -9.13 -5.92 -0.67
CA THR A 5 -9.03 -4.84 0.31
C THR A 5 -8.40 -3.60 -0.33
N HIS A 6 -9.12 -2.48 -0.30
CA HIS A 6 -8.69 -1.18 -0.84
C HIS A 6 -7.54 -0.59 0.01
N ARG A 7 -6.34 -0.55 -0.58
CA ARG A 7 -5.06 -0.13 0.00
C ARG A 7 -4.62 -0.98 1.17
N GLY A 8 -4.95 -2.27 1.10
CA GLY A 8 -4.91 -3.20 2.23
C GLY A 8 -6.05 -2.98 3.23
N TRP A 9 -5.91 -3.52 4.46
CA TRP A 9 -6.83 -3.21 5.55
C TRP A 9 -6.56 -1.77 6.05
N SER A 10 -7.07 -0.80 5.31
CA SER A 10 -6.80 0.64 5.43
C SER A 10 -7.55 1.34 6.57
N ALA A 11 -8.55 0.69 7.16
CA ALA A 11 -9.27 1.22 8.32
C ALA A 11 -8.29 1.50 9.48
N GLY A 12 -8.15 2.78 9.85
CA GLY A 12 -7.24 3.23 10.91
C GLY A 12 -5.94 3.91 10.46
N ASN A 13 -5.93 4.56 9.28
CA ASN A 13 -4.82 5.36 8.74
C ASN A 13 -3.51 4.58 8.54
N ASN A 14 -3.62 3.38 7.99
CA ASN A 14 -2.47 2.50 7.73
C ASN A 14 -2.49 1.94 6.32
N GLU A 15 -3.16 2.63 5.39
CA GLU A 15 -3.20 2.28 3.97
C GLU A 15 -1.82 2.13 3.36
N ASN A 16 -1.68 1.32 2.31
CA ASN A 16 -0.43 1.14 1.57
C ASN A 16 0.79 0.68 2.42
N THR A 17 0.55 0.11 3.61
CA THR A 17 1.61 -0.45 4.48
C THR A 17 1.62 -1.98 4.46
N LEU A 18 2.80 -2.58 4.70
CA LEU A 18 2.91 -4.04 4.93
C LEU A 18 2.00 -4.55 6.06
N ARG A 19 1.72 -3.71 7.07
CA ARG A 19 0.79 -4.06 8.16
C ARG A 19 -0.64 -4.21 7.65
N ALA A 20 -1.13 -3.29 6.83
CA ALA A 20 -2.44 -3.39 6.20
C ALA A 20 -2.53 -4.61 5.26
N PHE A 21 -1.47 -4.90 4.52
CA PHE A 21 -1.43 -6.04 3.60
C PHE A 21 -1.48 -7.37 4.36
N LYS A 22 -0.64 -7.53 5.40
CA LYS A 22 -0.66 -8.72 6.27
C LYS A 22 -2.03 -8.94 6.90
N LYS A 23 -2.67 -7.88 7.38
CA LYS A 23 -4.01 -7.96 7.96
C LYS A 23 -5.05 -8.43 6.94
N SER A 24 -4.96 -7.97 5.69
CA SER A 24 -5.85 -8.41 4.61
C SER A 24 -5.78 -9.93 4.40
N VAL A 25 -4.56 -10.49 4.41
CA VAL A 25 -4.34 -11.95 4.35
C VAL A 25 -4.92 -12.65 5.57
N THR A 26 -4.72 -12.10 6.78
CA THR A 26 -5.27 -12.67 8.03
C THR A 26 -6.79 -12.79 8.01
N TYR A 27 -7.49 -11.85 7.39
CA TYR A 27 -8.96 -11.86 7.29
C TYR A 27 -9.50 -12.54 6.02
N GLY A 28 -8.64 -13.20 5.24
CA GLY A 28 -9.07 -14.03 4.12
C GLY A 28 -9.48 -13.26 2.86
N ALA A 29 -8.94 -12.06 2.65
CA ALA A 29 -9.11 -11.36 1.38
C ALA A 29 -8.50 -12.16 0.22
N ASP A 30 -9.13 -12.12 -0.95
CA ASP A 30 -8.62 -12.75 -2.17
C ASP A 30 -7.45 -11.98 -2.79
N GLY A 31 -7.31 -10.69 -2.44
CA GLY A 31 -6.21 -9.87 -2.87
C GLY A 31 -6.19 -8.50 -2.20
N VAL A 32 -5.15 -7.75 -2.52
CA VAL A 32 -4.87 -6.42 -1.98
C VAL A 32 -4.74 -5.46 -3.16
N GLU A 33 -5.48 -4.37 -3.12
CA GLU A 33 -5.22 -3.20 -3.98
C GLU A 33 -4.25 -2.27 -3.26
N PHE A 34 -3.38 -1.61 -4.01
CA PHE A 34 -2.40 -0.65 -3.52
C PHE A 34 -1.98 0.30 -4.63
N ASP A 35 -1.51 1.48 -4.25
CA ASP A 35 -1.12 2.55 -5.15
C ASP A 35 0.41 2.62 -5.29
N ILE A 36 0.90 2.78 -6.52
CA ILE A 36 2.34 2.99 -6.80
C ILE A 36 2.56 4.38 -7.40
N ARG A 37 3.60 5.04 -6.91
CA ARG A 37 4.16 6.28 -7.47
C ARG A 37 5.60 6.06 -7.89
N TYR A 38 5.99 6.77 -8.95
CA TYR A 38 7.37 6.77 -9.44
C TYR A 38 8.11 7.98 -8.88
N GLY A 39 9.29 7.73 -8.29
CA GLY A 39 10.13 8.75 -7.69
C GLY A 39 10.59 9.79 -8.71
N VAL A 40 10.79 11.02 -8.23
CA VAL A 40 11.36 12.11 -9.05
C VAL A 40 12.76 11.79 -9.58
N ASP A 41 13.47 10.92 -8.85
CA ASP A 41 14.78 10.37 -9.22
C ASP A 41 14.71 9.39 -10.38
N LYS A 42 13.49 8.99 -10.79
CA LYS A 42 13.20 8.00 -11.82
C LYS A 42 13.88 6.65 -11.56
N LYS A 43 14.04 6.28 -10.29
CA LYS A 43 14.64 5.00 -9.90
C LYS A 43 13.87 4.30 -8.79
N THR A 44 13.22 5.06 -7.92
CA THR A 44 12.46 4.49 -6.81
C THR A 44 10.98 4.34 -7.15
N PHE A 45 10.38 3.25 -6.69
CA PHE A 45 8.92 3.12 -6.60
C PHE A 45 8.49 3.25 -5.14
N ILE A 46 7.40 3.98 -4.92
CA ILE A 46 6.86 4.23 -3.59
C ILE A 46 5.41 3.74 -3.55
N CYS A 47 5.06 2.96 -2.53
CA CYS A 47 3.68 2.57 -2.27
C CYS A 47 2.97 3.70 -1.54
N ALA A 48 2.21 4.53 -2.25
CA ALA A 48 1.47 5.64 -1.65
C ALA A 48 0.38 6.13 -2.59
N HIS A 49 -0.77 6.50 -2.03
CA HIS A 49 -1.84 7.12 -2.81
C HIS A 49 -1.53 8.58 -3.12
N ASP A 50 -1.15 9.37 -2.10
CA ASP A 50 -0.88 10.80 -2.22
C ASP A 50 0.59 11.10 -2.49
N GLN A 51 0.89 12.37 -2.81
CA GLN A 51 2.27 12.79 -2.97
C GLN A 51 3.02 12.66 -1.64
N VAL A 52 4.16 11.99 -1.72
CA VAL A 52 5.04 11.73 -0.58
C VAL A 52 6.05 12.86 -0.49
N LEU A 53 6.04 13.57 0.64
CA LEU A 53 7.00 14.66 0.90
C LEU A 53 8.17 14.22 1.79
N ASN A 54 7.99 13.14 2.56
CA ASN A 54 8.92 12.62 3.58
C ASN A 54 8.98 11.07 3.55
N ASP A 55 9.98 10.44 4.18
CA ASP A 55 10.28 8.99 4.14
C ASP A 55 9.27 8.05 4.86
N SER A 56 8.03 8.48 5.09
CA SER A 56 7.02 7.71 5.84
C SER A 56 6.37 6.56 5.05
N GLU A 57 6.84 6.26 3.84
CA GLU A 57 6.20 5.35 2.90
C GLU A 57 7.04 4.13 2.57
N LEU A 58 6.38 3.07 2.09
CA LEU A 58 7.07 1.84 1.69
C LEU A 58 7.77 2.04 0.34
N THR A 59 9.10 1.99 0.32
CA THR A 59 9.91 2.01 -0.90
C THR A 59 10.18 0.59 -1.39
N PHE A 60 10.10 0.38 -2.70
CA PHE A 60 10.56 -0.85 -3.34
C PHE A 60 11.87 -0.56 -4.09
N GLU A 61 12.93 -1.28 -3.74
CA GLU A 61 14.19 -1.36 -4.49
C GLU A 61 14.26 -2.68 -5.28
#